data_AF-A0A9P0P2H7-F1
#
_entry.id   AF-A0A9P0P2H7-F1
#
_cell.length_a   1.000
_cell.length_b   1.000
_cell.length_c   1.000
_cell.angle_alpha   90.00
_cell.angle_beta   90.00
_cell.angle_gamma   90.00
#
_symmetry.space_group_name_H-M   'P 1'
#
loop_
_entity.id
_entity.type
_entity.pdbx_description
1 polymer ?
#
loop_
_entity_poly.entity_id
_entity_poly.type
_entity_poly.pdbx_seq_one_letter_code
_entity_poly.pdbx_strand_id
1 'polypeptide(L)'
;MLQAGWRLEASQALYIFLTRLQQPLIPHSIQSLVLDDNGNVPPEIIATDVLGLLKQELSENHLALTSLLLNLLDNVIKVSPADELRGNTLPTSMLPLFFNVQNRHISEWRRIATIFVEVIRHASQALDPCFACDQNNVPMSNDVNSSELIEGFNQLISEPVDLFGNAATRRYLAPAGFRGDCYHMEVYHRNNHRQ
;
A
#
# COMPACT_ATOMS: atom_id res chain seq x y z
N MET A 1 -12.18 -3.48 -15.06
CA MET A 1 -11.14 -2.43 -15.07
C MET A 1 -11.76 -1.12 -14.61
N LEU A 2 -11.23 -0.49 -13.56
CA LEU A 2 -11.70 0.83 -13.12
C LEU A 2 -11.48 1.89 -14.22
N GLN A 3 -12.41 2.84 -14.36
CA GLN A 3 -12.22 4.02 -15.20
C GLN A 3 -11.06 4.87 -14.65
N ALA A 4 -10.37 5.64 -15.51
CA ALA A 4 -9.15 6.36 -15.13
C ALA A 4 -9.32 7.28 -13.91
N GLY A 5 -10.45 8.00 -13.82
CA GLY A 5 -10.76 8.84 -12.65
C GLY A 5 -10.84 8.05 -11.34
N TRP A 6 -11.48 6.88 -11.37
CA TRP A 6 -11.63 6.01 -10.21
C TRP A 6 -10.29 5.40 -9.76
N ARG A 7 -9.35 5.16 -10.69
CA ARG A 7 -7.99 4.70 -10.34
C ARG A 7 -7.23 5.75 -9.56
N LEU A 8 -7.30 7.02 -10.01
CA LEU A 8 -6.66 8.14 -9.33
C LEU A 8 -7.26 8.36 -7.95
N GLU A 9 -8.60 8.41 -7.86
CA GLU A 9 -9.29 8.56 -6.58
C GLU A 9 -8.98 7.41 -5.61
N ALA A 10 -8.97 6.16 -6.09
CA ALA A 10 -8.62 4.99 -5.27
C ALA A 10 -7.15 5.03 -4.81
N SER A 11 -6.21 5.36 -5.70
CA SER A 11 -4.79 5.51 -5.33
C SER A 11 -4.57 6.63 -4.31
N GLN A 12 -5.28 7.75 -4.46
CA GLN A 12 -5.20 8.88 -3.55
C GLN A 12 -5.82 8.53 -2.19
N ALA A 13 -6.96 7.85 -2.18
CA ALA A 13 -7.60 7.38 -0.96
C ALA A 13 -6.67 6.41 -0.20
N LEU A 14 -6.04 5.46 -0.91
CA LEU A 14 -5.05 4.55 -0.34
C LEU A 14 -3.86 5.32 0.24
N TYR A 15 -3.29 6.27 -0.51
CA TYR A 15 -2.19 7.10 -0.04
C TYR A 15 -2.56 7.89 1.23
N ILE A 16 -3.75 8.50 1.26
CA ILE A 16 -4.25 9.24 2.44
C ILE A 16 -4.44 8.29 3.64
N PHE A 17 -4.98 7.10 3.41
CA PHE A 17 -5.14 6.09 4.45
C PHE A 17 -3.79 5.70 5.06
N LEU A 18 -2.81 5.36 4.20
CA LEU A 18 -1.49 4.90 4.64
C LEU A 18 -0.68 5.99 5.36
N THR A 19 -0.82 7.25 4.95
CA THR A 19 -0.15 8.39 5.60
C THR A 19 -0.80 8.80 6.93
N ARG A 20 -1.99 8.28 7.24
CA ARG A 20 -2.74 8.58 8.48
C ARG A 20 -2.83 7.41 9.45
N LEU A 21 -2.09 6.33 9.19
CA LEU A 21 -2.01 5.22 10.13
C LEU A 21 -1.45 5.73 11.48
N GLN A 22 -2.03 5.23 12.57
CA GLN A 22 -1.58 5.57 13.93
C GLN A 22 -0.17 5.02 14.22
N GLN A 23 0.17 3.92 13.56
CA GLN A 23 1.49 3.31 13.59
C GLN A 23 2.06 3.28 12.17
N PRO A 24 3.38 3.45 11.99
CA PRO A 24 3.97 3.38 10.67
C PRO A 24 3.77 1.99 10.05
N LEU A 25 3.64 1.94 8.72
CA LEU A 25 3.43 0.69 7.99
C LEU A 25 4.56 -0.33 8.28
N ILE A 26 5.81 0.13 8.30
CA ILE A 26 6.94 -0.65 8.78
C ILE A 26 7.34 -0.12 10.16
N PRO A 27 7.40 -0.95 11.22
CA PRO A 27 7.89 -0.54 12.54
C PRO A 27 9.29 0.08 12.50
N HIS A 28 9.57 1.05 13.36
CA HIS A 28 10.85 1.75 13.35
C HIS A 28 12.07 0.83 13.58
N SER A 29 11.93 -0.23 14.37
CA SER A 29 12.92 -1.31 14.55
C SER A 29 13.36 -1.89 13.20
N ILE A 30 12.38 -2.23 12.38
CA ILE A 30 12.58 -2.82 11.04
C ILE A 30 13.03 -1.75 10.04
N GLN A 31 12.58 -0.51 10.16
CA GLN A 31 13.07 0.59 9.32
C GLN A 31 14.57 0.81 9.50
N SER A 32 15.08 0.82 10.74
CA SER A 32 16.51 0.97 11.03
C SER A 32 17.37 -0.06 10.30
N LEU A 33 16.92 -1.32 10.25
CA LEU A 33 17.62 -2.38 9.53
C LEU A 33 17.80 -2.06 8.03
N VAL A 34 16.85 -1.35 7.42
CA VAL A 34 16.96 -0.93 6.02
C VAL A 34 17.79 0.35 5.88
N LEU A 35 17.55 1.33 6.76
CA LEU A 35 18.09 2.69 6.65
C LEU A 35 19.54 2.81 7.09
N ASP A 36 19.95 2.06 8.11
CA ASP A 36 21.28 2.15 8.69
C ASP A 36 22.33 1.55 7.74
N ASP A 37 23.58 1.97 7.92
CA ASP A 37 24.69 1.39 7.19
C ASP A 37 24.90 -0.06 7.64
N ASN A 38 24.67 -0.98 6.71
CA ASN A 38 24.77 -2.42 6.94
C ASN A 38 26.12 -2.99 6.46
N GLY A 39 27.10 -2.13 6.16
CA GLY A 39 28.39 -2.55 5.63
C GLY A 39 28.24 -3.32 4.31
N ASN A 40 28.91 -4.48 4.22
CA ASN A 40 28.92 -5.34 3.02
C ASN A 40 27.85 -6.44 3.02
N VAL A 41 26.80 -6.33 3.84
CA VAL A 41 25.72 -7.33 3.85
C VAL A 41 24.90 -7.22 2.56
N PRO A 42 24.64 -8.36 1.86
CA PRO A 42 23.85 -8.33 0.63
C PRO A 42 22.40 -7.86 0.86
N PRO A 43 21.82 -7.05 -0.06
CA PRO A 43 20.44 -6.56 0.05
C PRO A 43 19.39 -7.67 0.24
N GLU A 44 19.61 -8.84 -0.35
CA GLU A 44 18.70 -9.99 -0.30
C GLU A 44 18.61 -10.58 1.11
N ILE A 45 19.72 -10.57 1.84
CA ILE A 45 19.79 -11.04 3.24
C ILE A 45 19.01 -10.08 4.12
N ILE A 46 19.29 -8.77 3.98
CA ILE A 46 18.58 -7.72 4.73
C ILE A 46 17.08 -7.79 4.46
N ALA A 47 16.68 -7.99 3.20
CA ALA A 47 15.27 -8.12 2.83
C ALA A 47 14.60 -9.35 3.47
N THR A 48 15.31 -10.48 3.54
CA THR A 48 14.81 -11.69 4.19
C THR A 48 14.61 -11.47 5.68
N ASP A 49 15.57 -10.80 6.34
CA ASP A 49 15.49 -10.45 7.75
C ASP A 49 14.33 -9.49 8.02
N VAL A 50 14.14 -8.47 7.18
CA VAL A 50 12.99 -7.56 7.23
C VAL A 50 11.68 -8.34 7.19
N LEU A 51 11.52 -9.26 6.22
CA LEU A 51 10.30 -10.07 6.09
C LEU A 51 10.10 -11.00 7.29
N GLY A 52 11.19 -11.56 7.84
CA GLY A 52 11.17 -12.36 9.06
C GLY A 52 10.69 -11.57 10.28
N LEU A 53 11.21 -10.34 10.46
CA LEU A 53 10.82 -9.45 11.55
C LEU A 53 9.37 -8.98 11.39
N LEU A 54 8.92 -8.68 10.17
CA LEU A 54 7.52 -8.31 9.92
C LEU A 54 6.56 -9.40 10.39
N LYS A 55 6.87 -10.68 10.14
CA LYS A 55 6.07 -11.81 10.64
C LYS A 55 6.05 -11.92 12.17
N GLN A 56 7.13 -11.51 12.83
CA GLN A 56 7.30 -11.67 14.28
C GLN A 56 6.71 -10.51 15.07
N GLU A 57 6.86 -9.28 14.56
CA GLU A 57 6.53 -8.05 15.28
C GLU A 57 5.12 -7.52 14.98
N LEU A 58 4.57 -7.81 13.80
CA LEU A 58 3.27 -7.27 13.40
C LEU A 58 2.10 -8.12 13.92
N SER A 59 1.02 -7.44 14.29
CA SER A 59 -0.27 -8.10 14.52
C SER A 59 -0.84 -8.63 13.20
N GLU A 60 -1.76 -9.60 13.27
CA GLU A 60 -2.33 -10.26 12.09
C GLU A 60 -2.89 -9.27 11.06
N ASN A 61 -3.67 -8.28 11.50
CA ASN A 61 -4.27 -7.27 10.60
C ASN A 61 -3.22 -6.35 9.97
N HIS A 62 -2.18 -5.97 10.73
CA HIS A 62 -1.11 -5.11 10.22
C HIS A 62 -0.23 -5.89 9.24
N LEU A 63 0.08 -7.15 9.56
CA LEU A 63 0.79 -8.06 8.67
C LEU A 63 0.01 -8.25 7.37
N ALA A 64 -1.30 -8.52 7.46
CA ALA A 64 -2.17 -8.69 6.30
C ALA A 64 -2.18 -7.46 5.38
N LEU A 65 -2.34 -6.25 5.96
CA LEU A 65 -2.25 -5.00 5.19
C LEU A 65 -0.89 -4.86 4.51
N THR A 66 0.19 -5.11 5.23
CA THR A 66 1.56 -4.98 4.71
C THR A 66 1.82 -5.98 3.57
N SER A 67 1.41 -7.23 3.75
CA SER A 67 1.48 -8.28 2.73
C SER A 67 0.69 -7.92 1.47
N LEU A 68 -0.54 -7.41 1.63
CA LEU A 68 -1.37 -6.97 0.51
C LEU A 68 -0.71 -5.84 -0.28
N LEU A 69 -0.10 -4.87 0.40
CA LEU A 69 0.59 -3.76 -0.25
C LEU A 69 1.85 -4.22 -0.99
N LEU A 70 2.67 -5.08 -0.37
CA LEU A 70 3.86 -5.61 -1.03
C LEU A 70 3.49 -6.47 -2.25
N ASN A 71 2.45 -7.29 -2.15
CA ASN A 71 1.92 -8.06 -3.27
C ASN A 71 1.33 -7.15 -4.36
N LEU A 72 0.66 -6.05 -4.01
CA LEU A 72 0.19 -5.06 -4.96
C LEU A 72 1.37 -4.44 -5.73
N LEU A 73 2.44 -4.05 -5.03
CA LEU A 73 3.64 -3.47 -5.66
C LEU A 73 4.31 -4.47 -6.60
N ASP A 74 4.49 -5.73 -6.17
CA ASP A 74 5.08 -6.78 -7.00
C ASP A 74 4.24 -7.04 -8.27
N ASN A 75 2.92 -7.09 -8.14
CA ASN A 75 2.01 -7.23 -9.28
C ASN A 75 2.10 -6.03 -10.24
N VAL A 76 2.15 -4.80 -9.72
CA VAL A 76 2.32 -3.60 -10.57
C VAL A 76 3.66 -3.67 -11.30
N ILE A 77 4.76 -4.06 -10.64
CA ILE A 77 6.07 -4.18 -11.29
C ILE A 77 6.04 -5.22 -12.42
N LYS A 78 5.40 -6.38 -12.20
CA LYS A 78 5.32 -7.47 -13.18
C LYS A 78 4.41 -7.18 -14.37
N VAL A 79 3.28 -6.51 -14.12
CA VAL A 79 2.21 -6.33 -15.12
C VAL A 79 2.29 -4.99 -15.83
N SER A 80 2.97 -3.99 -15.26
CA SER A 80 2.99 -2.65 -15.86
C SER A 80 3.68 -2.68 -17.24
N PRO A 81 3.03 -2.11 -18.28
CA PRO A 81 3.65 -1.90 -19.59
C PRO A 81 4.92 -1.03 -19.45
N ALA A 82 5.64 -0.81 -20.55
CA ALA A 82 6.96 -0.13 -20.56
C ALA A 82 6.96 1.38 -20.20
N ASP A 83 6.08 1.78 -19.29
CA ASP A 83 5.86 3.14 -18.81
C ASP A 83 6.72 3.48 -17.57
N GLU A 84 6.53 4.71 -17.08
CA GLU A 84 7.22 5.41 -15.97
C GLU A 84 7.34 4.61 -14.66
N LEU A 85 6.54 3.55 -14.48
CA LEU A 85 6.51 2.71 -13.28
C LEU A 85 7.39 1.44 -13.37
N ARG A 86 8.15 1.26 -14.46
CA ARG A 86 9.06 0.11 -14.59
C ARG A 86 10.32 0.23 -13.76
N GLY A 87 10.80 -0.92 -13.30
CA GLY A 87 12.08 -1.04 -12.60
C GLY A 87 12.02 -0.43 -11.21
N ASN A 88 13.01 0.39 -10.86
CA ASN A 88 13.15 0.91 -9.50
C ASN A 88 12.32 2.18 -9.23
N THR A 89 11.59 2.72 -10.21
CA THR A 89 10.86 4.00 -10.05
C THR A 89 9.73 3.88 -9.05
N LEU A 90 8.86 2.87 -9.18
CA LEU A 90 7.77 2.63 -8.23
C LEU A 90 8.29 2.37 -6.80
N PRO A 91 9.22 1.41 -6.56
CA PRO A 91 9.83 1.23 -5.25
C PRO A 91 10.42 2.52 -4.67
N THR A 92 11.15 3.29 -5.49
CA THR A 92 11.76 4.56 -5.04
C THR A 92 10.71 5.58 -4.61
N SER A 93 9.61 5.73 -5.37
CA SER A 93 8.53 6.65 -5.00
C SER A 93 7.78 6.25 -3.73
N MET A 94 7.78 4.95 -3.40
CA MET A 94 7.08 4.41 -2.23
C MET A 94 7.96 4.36 -0.98
N LEU A 95 9.28 4.57 -1.10
CA LEU A 95 10.21 4.57 0.03
C LEU A 95 9.80 5.46 1.20
N PRO A 96 9.34 6.73 1.01
CA PRO A 96 8.93 7.56 2.13
C PRO A 96 7.73 6.98 2.90
N LEU A 97 6.83 6.27 2.22
CA LEU A 97 5.65 5.68 2.84
C LEU A 97 5.99 4.46 3.70
N PHE A 98 6.94 3.64 3.24
CA PHE A 98 7.35 2.43 3.94
C PHE A 98 8.38 2.70 5.03
N PHE A 99 9.42 3.49 4.74
CA PHE A 99 10.59 3.65 5.61
C PHE A 99 10.81 5.07 6.13
N ASN A 100 9.88 6.00 5.89
CA ASN A 100 10.00 7.39 6.34
C ASN A 100 11.38 8.00 6.00
N VAL A 101 11.83 7.78 4.75
CA VAL A 101 13.16 8.20 4.30
C VAL A 101 13.32 9.71 4.40
N GLN A 102 14.38 10.16 5.08
CA GLN A 102 14.73 11.56 5.29
C GLN A 102 15.96 11.95 4.48
N ASN A 103 16.23 13.26 4.36
CA ASN A 103 17.38 13.81 3.63
C ASN A 103 18.73 13.23 4.06
N ARG A 104 18.88 12.82 5.32
CA ARG A 104 20.12 12.20 5.82
C ARG A 104 20.42 10.83 5.18
N HIS A 105 19.43 10.15 4.63
CA HIS A 105 19.60 8.85 3.98
C HIS A 105 19.89 8.98 2.48
N ILE A 106 20.00 10.20 1.95
CA ILE A 106 20.15 10.43 0.51
C ILE A 106 21.49 9.95 -0.05
N SER A 107 22.52 9.75 0.77
CA SER A 107 23.77 9.12 0.31
C SER A 107 23.58 7.63 0.02
N GLU A 108 22.73 6.97 0.79
CA GLU A 108 22.49 5.51 0.78
C GLU A 108 21.24 5.12 -0.02
N TRP A 109 20.59 6.06 -0.71
CA TRP A 109 19.29 5.86 -1.35
C TRP A 109 19.26 4.66 -2.31
N ARG A 110 20.36 4.39 -3.01
CA ARG A 110 20.46 3.29 -3.97
C ARG A 110 20.46 1.94 -3.26
N ARG A 111 21.17 1.82 -2.13
CA ARG A 111 21.17 0.61 -1.29
C ARG A 111 19.79 0.38 -0.70
N ILE A 112 19.21 1.42 -0.12
CA ILE A 112 17.85 1.39 0.47
C ILE A 112 16.81 0.95 -0.57
N ALA A 113 16.84 1.55 -1.76
CA ALA A 113 15.94 1.18 -2.85
C ALA A 113 16.13 -0.28 -3.29
N THR A 114 17.38 -0.75 -3.35
CA THR A 114 17.70 -2.13 -3.72
C THR A 114 17.15 -3.12 -2.69
N ILE A 115 17.38 -2.87 -1.39
CA ILE A 115 16.80 -3.67 -0.32
C ILE A 115 15.27 -3.71 -0.44
N PHE A 116 14.64 -2.56 -0.67
CA PHE A 116 13.18 -2.53 -0.79
C PHE A 116 12.65 -3.30 -2.00
N VAL A 117 13.35 -3.27 -3.13
CA VAL A 117 13.04 -4.10 -4.30
C VAL A 117 13.09 -5.59 -3.95
N GLU A 118 14.11 -6.01 -3.20
CA GLU A 118 14.23 -7.39 -2.72
C GLU A 118 13.10 -7.77 -1.76
N VAL A 119 12.73 -6.86 -0.83
CA VAL A 119 11.58 -7.04 0.07
C VAL A 119 10.29 -7.27 -0.73
N ILE A 120 10.01 -6.42 -1.73
CA ILE A 120 8.82 -6.55 -2.58
C ILE A 120 8.83 -7.90 -3.31
N ARG A 121 9.97 -8.29 -3.89
CA ARG A 121 10.09 -9.53 -4.67
C ARG A 121 9.85 -10.77 -3.82
N HIS A 122 10.39 -10.80 -2.60
CA HIS A 122 10.30 -11.96 -1.72
C HIS A 122 9.04 -11.97 -0.85
N ALA A 123 8.31 -10.86 -0.74
CA ALA A 123 7.12 -10.74 0.10
C ALA A 123 6.06 -11.79 -0.22
N SER A 124 5.80 -12.09 -1.49
CA SER A 124 4.77 -13.07 -1.90
C SER A 124 5.06 -14.50 -1.46
N GLN A 125 6.34 -14.84 -1.28
CA GLN A 125 6.78 -16.17 -0.83
C GLN A 125 6.97 -16.21 0.67
N ALA A 126 7.43 -15.10 1.25
CA ALA A 126 7.66 -15.01 2.67
C ALA A 126 6.33 -14.83 3.40
N LEU A 127 5.54 -13.83 3.07
CA LEU A 127 4.34 -13.47 3.82
C LEU A 127 3.15 -14.21 3.23
N ASP A 128 2.77 -15.35 3.82
CA ASP A 128 1.49 -15.97 3.50
C ASP A 128 0.38 -14.94 3.73
N PRO A 129 -0.44 -14.60 2.71
CA PRO A 129 -1.64 -13.83 2.93
C PRO A 129 -2.63 -14.75 3.63
N CYS A 130 -2.46 -14.89 4.95
CA CYS A 130 -3.35 -15.67 5.78
C CYS A 130 -4.65 -14.87 5.93
N PHE A 131 -5.55 -15.04 4.97
CA PHE A 131 -6.95 -14.77 5.19
C PHE A 131 -7.43 -15.92 6.08
N ALA A 132 -7.58 -15.68 7.37
CA ALA A 132 -8.50 -16.47 8.17
C ALA A 132 -9.91 -16.15 7.66
N CYS A 133 -10.28 -16.70 6.50
CA CYS A 133 -11.67 -16.99 6.24
C CYS A 133 -12.09 -17.98 7.34
N ASP A 134 -13.12 -17.63 8.09
CA ASP A 134 -13.78 -18.55 9.02
C ASP A 134 -13.87 -19.93 8.35
N GLN A 135 -13.15 -20.91 8.90
CA GLN A 135 -12.93 -22.24 8.34
C GLN A 135 -14.17 -23.14 8.46
N ASN A 136 -15.36 -22.61 8.19
CA ASN A 136 -16.55 -23.41 8.00
C ASN A 136 -16.86 -23.52 6.51
N ASN A 137 -16.15 -24.47 5.89
CA ASN A 137 -16.33 -25.03 4.54
C ASN A 137 -15.53 -24.35 3.42
N VAL A 138 -14.44 -25.00 2.98
CA VAL A 138 -14.24 -25.61 1.63
C VAL A 138 -12.73 -25.90 1.44
N PRO A 139 -12.33 -27.01 0.76
CA PRO A 139 -10.95 -27.46 0.70
C PRO A 139 -10.07 -26.61 -0.23
N MET A 140 -8.78 -26.49 0.14
CA MET A 140 -7.70 -25.92 -0.67
C MET A 140 -7.71 -26.48 -2.09
N SER A 141 -7.77 -25.59 -3.08
CA SER A 141 -7.36 -25.87 -4.45
C SER A 141 -6.39 -24.78 -4.92
N ASN A 142 -5.28 -25.23 -5.52
CA ASN A 142 -4.02 -24.50 -5.75
C ASN A 142 -4.06 -23.45 -6.88
N ASP A 143 -5.15 -22.72 -7.05
CA ASP A 143 -5.21 -21.62 -8.02
C ASP A 143 -5.71 -20.37 -7.31
N VAL A 144 -4.77 -19.55 -6.81
CA VAL A 144 -5.08 -18.24 -6.21
C VAL A 144 -5.64 -17.34 -7.31
N ASN A 145 -6.96 -17.36 -7.46
CA ASN A 145 -7.69 -16.52 -8.38
C ASN A 145 -7.61 -15.08 -7.87
N SER A 146 -7.13 -14.15 -8.70
CA SER A 146 -7.05 -12.72 -8.37
C SER A 146 -8.38 -12.10 -7.93
N SER A 147 -9.50 -12.79 -8.19
CA SER A 147 -10.85 -12.46 -7.72
C SER A 147 -11.00 -12.55 -6.21
N GLU A 148 -10.41 -13.57 -5.55
CA GLU A 148 -10.54 -13.77 -4.10
C GLU A 148 -9.77 -12.70 -3.31
N LEU A 149 -8.61 -12.28 -3.82
CA LEU A 149 -7.83 -11.18 -3.25
C LEU A 149 -8.59 -9.84 -3.32
N ILE A 150 -9.31 -9.60 -4.43
CA ILE A 150 -10.13 -8.39 -4.62
C ILE A 150 -11.36 -8.43 -3.70
N GLU A 151 -11.98 -9.60 -3.52
CA GLU A 151 -13.11 -9.78 -2.60
C GLU A 151 -12.71 -9.59 -1.14
N GLY A 152 -11.56 -10.13 -0.72
CA GLY A 152 -11.01 -9.90 0.63
C GLY A 152 -10.68 -8.43 0.89
N PHE A 153 -10.13 -7.72 -0.10
CA PHE A 153 -9.90 -6.27 -0.01
C PHE A 153 -11.21 -5.47 0.09
N ASN A 154 -12.24 -5.86 -0.68
CA ASN A 154 -13.56 -5.22 -0.59
C ASN A 154 -14.23 -5.46 0.76
N GLN A 155 -14.06 -6.63 1.39
CA GLN A 155 -14.55 -6.89 2.74
C GLN A 155 -13.86 -6.01 3.80
N LEU A 156 -12.54 -5.82 3.71
CA LEU A 156 -11.79 -4.92 4.60
C LEU A 156 -12.22 -3.45 4.52
N ILE A 157 -12.68 -2.99 3.35
CA ILE A 157 -13.18 -1.61 3.15
C ILE A 157 -14.67 -1.50 3.49
N SER A 158 -15.37 -2.64 3.58
CA SER A 158 -16.80 -2.69 3.89
C SER A 158 -17.10 -2.59 5.39
N GLU A 159 -16.09 -2.60 6.27
CA GLU A 159 -16.30 -2.20 7.66
C GLU A 159 -16.72 -0.72 7.68
N PRO A 160 -17.95 -0.40 8.12
CA PRO A 160 -18.44 0.95 8.08
C PRO A 160 -17.66 1.76 9.12
N VAL A 161 -16.72 2.58 8.66
CA VAL A 161 -16.37 3.79 9.38
C VAL A 161 -17.65 4.60 9.45
N ASP A 162 -18.19 4.78 10.66
CA ASP A 162 -19.35 5.64 10.95
C ASP A 162 -19.02 7.07 10.51
N LEU A 163 -19.22 7.35 9.22
CA LEU A 163 -19.25 8.66 8.63
C LEU A 163 -20.56 9.31 9.06
N PHE A 164 -20.58 9.83 10.29
CA PHE A 164 -21.58 10.80 10.71
C PHE A 164 -21.46 12.04 9.83
N GLY A 165 -22.24 12.06 8.75
CA GLY A 165 -22.36 13.21 7.87
C GLY A 165 -23.23 12.91 6.66
N ASN A 166 -24.48 13.38 6.68
CA ASN A 166 -25.43 13.33 5.56
C ASN A 166 -25.05 14.29 4.41
N ALA A 167 -23.76 14.41 4.11
CA ALA A 167 -23.23 15.29 3.08
C ALA A 167 -21.99 14.67 2.44
N ALA A 168 -22.02 14.50 1.12
CA ALA A 168 -20.83 14.21 0.33
C ALA A 168 -20.33 15.51 -0.29
N THR A 169 -19.04 15.83 -0.11
CA THR A 169 -18.44 17.03 -0.70
C THR A 169 -17.58 16.63 -1.90
N ARG A 170 -17.88 17.19 -3.08
CA ARG A 170 -17.07 17.02 -4.28
C ARG A 170 -16.21 18.27 -4.49
N ARG A 171 -14.90 18.09 -4.61
CA ARG A 171 -13.94 19.16 -4.89
C ARG A 171 -13.47 19.05 -6.33
N TYR A 172 -13.66 20.12 -7.11
CA TYR A 172 -13.15 20.19 -8.48
C TYR A 172 -11.80 20.90 -8.47
N LEU A 173 -10.75 20.19 -8.88
CA LEU A 173 -9.45 20.80 -9.18
C LEU A 173 -9.47 21.25 -10.64
N ALA A 174 -9.49 22.57 -10.86
CA ALA A 174 -9.29 23.12 -12.20
C ALA A 174 -7.78 23.31 -12.44
N PRO A 175 -7.27 23.10 -13.68
CA PRO A 175 -5.90 23.38 -14.01
C PRO A 175 -5.70 24.90 -14.13
N ALA A 176 -5.53 25.59 -13.00
CA ALA A 176 -4.97 26.93 -12.95
C ALA A 176 -3.48 26.79 -12.66
N GLY A 177 -2.64 27.40 -13.50
CA GLY A 177 -1.18 27.22 -13.54
C GLY A 177 -0.53 26.95 -12.18
N PHE A 178 -0.02 25.73 -12.01
CA PHE A 178 0.97 25.29 -11.03
C PHE A 178 0.81 25.74 -9.55
N ARG A 179 -0.40 26.05 -9.09
CA ARG A 179 -0.74 26.14 -7.66
C ARG A 179 -2.12 25.54 -7.47
N GLY A 180 -2.19 24.39 -6.81
CA GLY A 180 -3.41 23.61 -6.60
C GLY A 180 -4.43 24.28 -5.66
N ASP A 181 -4.84 25.50 -5.97
CA ASP A 181 -5.84 26.22 -5.20
C ASP A 181 -7.25 25.79 -5.64
N CYS A 182 -8.05 25.32 -4.68
CA CYS A 182 -9.45 24.92 -4.89
C CYS A 182 -10.33 26.16 -5.06
N TYR A 183 -10.96 26.33 -6.22
CA TYR A 183 -11.89 27.45 -6.47
C TYR A 183 -13.38 27.08 -6.33
N HIS A 184 -13.72 25.78 -6.34
CA HIS A 184 -15.13 25.37 -6.33
C HIS A 184 -15.41 24.11 -5.49
N MET A 185 -16.43 24.22 -4.65
CA MET A 185 -16.89 23.16 -3.75
C MET A 185 -18.39 22.96 -3.94
N GLU A 186 -18.80 21.76 -4.30
CA GLU A 186 -20.22 21.37 -4.34
C GLU A 186 -20.51 20.40 -3.19
N VAL A 187 -21.58 20.70 -2.44
CA VAL A 187 -22.04 19.87 -1.32
C VAL A 187 -23.34 19.19 -1.72
N TYR A 188 -23.33 17.86 -1.71
CA TYR A 188 -24.48 17.04 -2.04
C TYR A 188 -25.10 16.49 -0.76
N HIS A 189 -26.37 16.83 -0.52
CA HIS A 189 -27.17 16.24 0.55
C HIS A 189 -27.97 15.07 0.01
N ARG A 190 -28.00 13.96 0.77
CA ARG A 190 -28.80 12.79 0.42
C ARG A 190 -30.27 13.10 0.69
N ASN A 191 -31.05 13.37 -0.36
CA ASN A 191 -32.50 13.52 -0.23
C ASN A 191 -33.13 12.14 0.02
N ASN A 192 -33.59 11.93 1.26
CA ASN A 192 -34.42 10.79 1.61
C ASN A 192 -35.87 11.05 1.14
N HIS A 193 -36.13 10.91 -0.16
CA HIS A 193 -37.48 10.67 -0.66
C HIS A 193 -37.58 9.23 -1.15
N ARG A 194 -37.98 8.36 -0.23
CA ARG A 194 -38.69 7.12 -0.59
C ARG A 194 -40.16 7.52 -0.77
N GLN A 195 -40.66 7.42 -2.00
CA GLN A 195 -42.07 7.09 -2.26
C GLN A 195 -42.18 5.57 -2.33
#